data_AF-A0A940X3E6-F1
#
_entry.id   AF-A0A940X3E6-F1
#
_cell.length_a   1.000
_cell.length_b   1.000
_cell.length_c   1.000
_cell.angle_alpha   90.00
_cell.angle_beta   90.00
_cell.angle_gamma   90.00
#
_symmetry.space_group_name_H-M   'P 1'
#
loop_
_entity.id
_entity.type
_entity.pdbx_description
1 polymer ?
#
loop_
_entity_poly.entity_id
_entity_poly.type
_entity_poly.pdbx_seq_one_letter_code
_entity_poly.pdbx_strand_id
1 'polypeptide(L)'
;MNSRFLFASLLLIAVEAPGCAPAAFAGEAQSLPQVQAVRYVFDCRARTLPSQREVGEWTGQHNFAQVYDTREKLMAEVVRACSREGIERVNLVQQVPADGAKRMRTVASTGSAGR
;
A
#
# COMPACT_ATOMS: atom_id res chain seq x y z
N MET A 1 -36.49 7.11 47.40
CA MET A 1 -36.39 8.58 47.57
C MET A 1 -36.54 9.22 46.22
N ASN A 2 -37.73 9.77 45.99
CA ASN A 2 -38.09 10.55 44.82
C ASN A 2 -37.61 12.00 45.07
N SER A 3 -37.03 12.66 44.07
CA SER A 3 -37.17 14.12 44.00
C SER A 3 -37.27 14.56 42.55
N ARG A 4 -38.47 15.04 42.25
CA ARG A 4 -38.88 15.68 41.01
C ARG A 4 -38.47 17.14 41.12
N PHE A 5 -37.73 17.66 40.15
CA PHE A 5 -37.69 19.09 39.91
C PHE A 5 -38.09 19.35 38.47
N LEU A 6 -39.34 19.80 38.34
CA LEU A 6 -39.92 20.43 37.17
C LEU A 6 -39.35 21.85 37.10
N PHE A 7 -38.64 22.18 36.03
CA PHE A 7 -38.47 23.57 35.63
C PHE A 7 -38.80 23.69 34.15
N ALA A 8 -40.06 24.06 33.91
CA ALA A 8 -40.53 24.58 32.66
C ALA A 8 -40.04 26.03 32.54
N SER A 9 -39.28 26.33 31.50
CA SER A 9 -39.08 27.70 31.02
C SER A 9 -38.89 27.63 29.51
N LEU A 10 -40.00 27.75 28.80
CA LEU A 10 -40.04 28.21 27.42
C LEU A 10 -39.60 29.67 27.38
N LEU A 11 -38.59 30.01 26.56
CA LEU A 11 -38.57 31.28 25.87
C LEU A 11 -37.86 31.14 24.52
N LEU A 12 -38.61 31.45 23.45
CA LEU A 12 -38.21 31.52 22.05
C LEU A 12 -37.06 32.52 21.81
N ILE A 13 -36.03 32.15 21.05
CA ILE A 13 -35.30 33.06 20.15
C ILE A 13 -34.80 32.30 18.89
N ALA A 14 -35.18 32.85 17.74
CA ALA A 14 -34.63 32.77 16.37
C ALA A 14 -34.22 31.41 15.77
N VAL A 15 -35.03 30.98 14.77
CA VAL A 15 -34.55 30.20 13.62
C VAL A 15 -33.55 31.06 12.86
N GLU A 16 -32.27 30.70 12.93
CA GLU A 16 -31.28 31.08 11.92
C GLU A 16 -31.07 29.87 11.01
N ALA A 17 -31.35 30.09 9.73
CA ALA A 17 -31.14 29.10 8.69
C ALA A 17 -29.66 28.66 8.71
N PRO A 18 -29.34 27.36 8.84
CA PRO A 18 -28.01 26.89 8.55
C PRO A 18 -27.83 27.02 7.04
N GLY A 19 -27.25 28.15 6.63
CA GLY A 19 -26.77 28.36 5.28
C GLY A 19 -25.95 27.14 4.87
N CYS A 20 -26.24 26.59 3.70
CA CYS A 20 -25.45 25.57 3.06
C CYS A 20 -24.00 26.05 2.98
N ALA A 21 -23.18 25.67 3.96
CA ALA A 21 -21.74 25.71 3.82
C ALA A 21 -21.39 24.67 2.75
N PRO A 22 -20.70 25.04 1.65
CA PRO A 22 -20.15 24.04 0.77
C PRO A 22 -19.16 23.24 1.61
N ALA A 23 -19.46 21.96 1.82
CA ALA A 23 -18.49 21.01 2.32
C ALA A 23 -17.31 21.04 1.34
N ALA A 24 -16.26 21.78 1.71
CA ALA A 24 -14.99 21.70 1.04
C ALA A 24 -14.53 20.25 1.20
N PHE A 25 -14.71 19.45 0.14
CA PHE A 25 -14.00 18.19 -0.01
C PHE A 25 -12.52 18.55 -0.08
N ALA A 26 -11.88 18.70 1.08
CA ALA A 26 -10.46 18.50 1.22
C ALA A 26 -10.25 16.99 1.00
N GLY A 27 -10.27 16.59 -0.27
CA GLY A 27 -9.74 15.30 -0.67
C GLY A 27 -8.27 15.35 -0.32
N GLU A 28 -7.92 14.76 0.82
CA GLU A 28 -6.54 14.54 1.21
C GLU A 28 -5.90 13.80 0.04
N ALA A 29 -5.05 14.51 -0.71
CA ALA A 29 -4.42 13.96 -1.88
C ALA A 29 -3.64 12.73 -1.40
N GLN A 30 -4.17 11.54 -1.67
CA GLN A 30 -3.52 10.29 -1.33
C GLN A 30 -2.19 10.29 -2.06
N SER A 31 -1.12 10.63 -1.33
CA SER A 31 0.23 10.63 -1.87
C SER A 31 0.52 9.21 -2.33
N LEU A 32 0.58 9.00 -3.64
CA LEU A 32 0.95 7.72 -4.19
C LEU A 32 2.33 7.33 -3.64
N PRO A 33 2.52 6.07 -3.20
CA PRO A 33 3.81 5.63 -2.67
C PRO A 33 4.88 5.80 -3.75
N GLN A 34 5.97 6.49 -3.41
CA GLN A 34 7.05 6.71 -4.35
C GLN A 34 7.77 5.39 -4.63
N VAL A 35 7.74 4.97 -5.89
CA VAL A 35 8.55 3.86 -6.39
C VAL A 35 9.95 4.40 -6.66
N GLN A 36 10.95 3.90 -5.94
CA GLN A 36 12.31 4.43 -6.02
C GLN A 36 13.16 3.74 -7.09
N ALA A 37 13.04 2.42 -7.22
CA ALA A 37 13.85 1.67 -8.18
C ALA A 37 13.29 0.26 -8.46
N VAL A 38 13.42 -0.19 -9.71
CA VAL A 38 13.36 -1.61 -10.05
C VAL A 38 14.66 -2.25 -9.56
N ARG A 39 14.57 -3.25 -8.66
CA ARG A 39 15.74 -3.94 -8.09
C ARG A 39 16.04 -5.26 -8.79
N TYR A 40 15.00 -5.91 -9.31
CA TYR A 40 15.13 -7.20 -9.96
C TYR A 40 14.00 -7.40 -10.96
N VAL A 41 14.32 -8.03 -12.09
CA VAL A 41 13.32 -8.44 -13.08
C VAL A 41 13.28 -9.96 -13.08
N PHE A 42 12.16 -10.51 -12.65
CA PHE A 42 11.91 -11.95 -12.65
C PHE A 42 11.31 -12.37 -13.99
N ASP A 43 11.96 -13.31 -14.66
CA ASP A 43 11.42 -13.98 -15.84
C ASP A 43 10.62 -15.22 -15.41
N CYS A 44 9.33 -15.23 -15.75
CA CYS A 44 8.41 -16.30 -15.39
C CYS A 44 8.81 -17.67 -15.97
N ARG A 45 9.64 -17.70 -17.03
CA ARG A 45 10.18 -18.92 -17.66
C ARG A 45 11.46 -19.41 -16.98
N ALA A 46 12.39 -18.49 -16.64
CA ALA A 46 13.69 -18.85 -16.08
C ALA A 46 13.63 -19.24 -14.59
N ARG A 47 12.61 -18.74 -13.86
CA ARG A 47 12.39 -19.01 -12.43
C ARG A 47 13.59 -18.75 -11.51
N THR A 48 14.49 -17.86 -11.91
CA THR A 48 15.63 -17.44 -11.10
C THR A 48 15.22 -16.44 -10.03
N LEU A 49 15.65 -16.67 -8.79
CA LEU A 49 15.21 -15.93 -7.62
C LEU A 49 16.33 -15.06 -7.08
N PRO A 50 16.02 -13.89 -6.49
CA PRO A 50 17.01 -13.15 -5.74
C PRO A 50 17.50 -13.96 -4.54
N SER A 51 18.79 -13.82 -4.25
CA SER A 51 19.42 -14.37 -3.06
C SER A 51 18.91 -13.69 -1.79
N GLN A 52 19.06 -14.36 -0.65
CA GLN A 52 18.72 -13.76 0.65
C GLN A 52 19.53 -12.48 0.91
N ARG A 53 20.82 -12.46 0.52
CA ARG A 53 21.67 -11.27 0.66
C ARG A 53 21.09 -10.07 -0.09
N GLU A 54 20.70 -10.26 -1.35
CA GLU A 54 20.10 -9.20 -2.17
C GLU A 54 18.78 -8.69 -1.57
N VAL A 55 17.90 -9.60 -1.10
CA VAL A 55 16.65 -9.21 -0.44
C VAL A 55 16.92 -8.41 0.84
N GLY A 56 17.91 -8.81 1.65
CA GLY A 56 18.31 -8.07 2.84
C GLY A 56 18.84 -6.67 2.52
N GLU A 57 19.70 -6.54 1.50
CA GLU A 57 20.22 -5.25 1.04
C GLU A 57 19.10 -4.32 0.52
N TRP A 58 18.13 -4.84 -0.22
CA TRP A 58 17.01 -4.04 -0.74
C TRP A 58 16.02 -3.62 0.35
N THR A 59 15.83 -4.43 1.37
CA THR A 59 14.86 -4.13 2.45
C THR A 59 15.50 -3.47 3.66
N GLY A 60 16.84 -3.38 3.70
CA GLY A 60 17.57 -2.93 4.88
C GLY A 60 17.43 -3.88 6.07
N GLN A 61 17.12 -5.15 5.81
CA GLN A 61 16.97 -6.16 6.84
C GLN A 61 18.30 -6.87 7.06
N HIS A 62 18.71 -6.96 8.32
CA HIS A 62 19.95 -7.62 8.73
C HIS A 62 19.72 -8.90 9.54
N ASN A 63 18.46 -9.18 9.92
CA ASN A 63 18.09 -10.42 10.57
C ASN A 63 17.76 -11.48 9.51
N PHE A 64 18.47 -12.61 9.57
CA PHE A 64 18.33 -13.67 8.58
C PHE A 64 16.91 -14.26 8.49
N ALA A 65 16.23 -14.44 9.62
CA ALA A 65 14.87 -14.97 9.63
C ALA A 65 13.87 -14.00 8.98
N GLN A 66 13.99 -12.70 9.25
CA GLN A 66 13.16 -11.68 8.60
C GLN A 66 13.38 -11.62 7.08
N VAL A 67 14.64 -11.73 6.66
CA VAL A 67 15.01 -11.75 5.23
C VAL A 67 14.40 -12.98 4.55
N TYR A 68 14.49 -14.14 5.19
CA TYR A 68 13.89 -15.37 4.70
C TYR A 68 12.37 -15.22 4.55
N ASP A 69 11.68 -14.76 5.59
CA ASP A 69 10.22 -14.57 5.57
C ASP A 69 9.79 -13.58 4.47
N THR A 70 10.56 -12.51 4.29
CA THR A 70 10.30 -11.51 3.25
C THR A 70 10.50 -12.11 1.86
N ARG A 71 11.56 -12.88 1.67
CA ARG A 71 11.84 -13.58 0.42
C ARG A 71 10.73 -14.56 0.08
N GLU A 72 10.29 -15.39 1.01
CA GLU A 72 9.20 -16.35 0.79
C GLU A 72 7.88 -15.66 0.40
N LYS A 73 7.56 -14.52 1.02
CA LYS A 73 6.39 -13.72 0.63
C LYS A 73 6.51 -13.18 -0.80
N LEU A 74 7.68 -12.67 -1.18
CA LEU A 74 7.93 -12.22 -2.55
C LEU A 74 7.82 -13.38 -3.55
N MET A 75 8.27 -14.59 -3.19
CA MET A 75 8.10 -15.79 -4.02
C MET A 75 6.64 -16.07 -4.29
N ALA A 76 5.82 -16.11 -3.24
CA ALA A 76 4.40 -16.40 -3.37
C ALA A 76 3.70 -15.37 -4.26
N GLU A 77 4.03 -14.08 -4.13
CA GLU A 77 3.50 -13.03 -4.98
C GLU A 77 3.95 -13.17 -6.45
N VAL A 78 5.23 -13.44 -6.68
CA VAL A 78 5.78 -13.64 -8.03
C VAL A 78 5.12 -14.84 -8.71
N VAL A 79 5.01 -15.97 -8.02
CA VAL A 79 4.36 -17.18 -8.55
C VAL A 79 2.91 -16.90 -8.92
N ARG A 80 2.18 -16.19 -8.04
CA ARG A 80 0.80 -15.77 -8.32
C ARG A 80 0.71 -14.81 -9.51
N ALA A 81 1.67 -13.91 -9.67
CA ALA A 81 1.69 -12.98 -10.80
C ALA A 81 1.97 -13.71 -12.12
N CYS A 82 2.95 -14.62 -12.13
CA CYS A 82 3.31 -15.42 -13.29
C CYS A 82 2.27 -16.47 -13.68
N SER A 83 1.36 -16.87 -12.78
CA SER A 83 0.26 -17.78 -13.14
C SER A 83 -0.86 -17.08 -13.93
N ARG A 84 -0.80 -15.75 -14.10
CA ARG A 84 -1.77 -14.98 -14.89
C ARG A 84 -1.39 -15.02 -16.36
N GLU A 85 -2.38 -15.18 -17.22
CA GLU A 85 -2.19 -15.23 -18.67
C GLU A 85 -1.56 -13.91 -19.20
N GLY A 86 -0.62 -14.04 -20.14
CA GLY A 86 0.05 -12.91 -20.78
C GLY A 86 1.15 -12.23 -19.96
N ILE A 87 1.36 -12.63 -18.69
CA ILE A 87 2.48 -12.14 -17.88
C ILE A 87 3.74 -12.94 -18.20
N GLU A 88 4.78 -12.23 -18.65
CA GLU A 88 6.08 -12.85 -18.95
C GLU A 88 7.15 -12.43 -17.94
N ARG A 89 7.01 -11.24 -17.35
CA ARG A 89 7.98 -10.68 -16.41
C ARG A 89 7.30 -10.06 -15.20
N VAL A 90 7.95 -10.17 -14.05
CA VAL A 90 7.54 -9.52 -12.80
C VAL A 90 8.69 -8.69 -12.28
N ASN A 91 8.46 -7.38 -12.12
CA ASN A 91 9.44 -6.46 -11.59
C ASN A 91 9.33 -6.41 -10.08
N LEU A 92 10.42 -6.64 -9.37
CA LEU A 92 10.52 -6.37 -7.94
C LEU A 92 10.97 -4.92 -7.76
N VAL A 93 10.07 -4.07 -7.28
CA VAL A 93 10.32 -2.65 -7.09
C VAL A 93 10.45 -2.32 -5.62
N GLN A 94 11.40 -1.45 -5.30
CA GLN A 94 11.54 -0.89 -3.97
C GLN A 94 10.63 0.33 -3.83
N GLN A 95 9.77 0.29 -2.82
CA GLN A 95 8.96 1.41 -2.38
C GLN A 95 9.49 1.89 -1.03
N VAL A 96 9.44 3.20 -0.83
CA VAL A 96 9.67 3.82 0.47
C VAL A 96 8.40 4.60 0.80
N PRO A 97 7.54 4.08 1.69
CA PRO A 97 6.37 4.79 2.17
C PRO A 97 6.78 6.02 2.98
N ALA A 98 5.80 6.84 3.35
CA ALA A 98 6.01 8.02 4.20
C ALA A 98 6.64 7.69 5.58
N ASP A 99 6.54 6.45 6.03
CA ASP A 99 7.19 5.95 7.26
C ASP A 99 8.70 5.67 7.09
N GLY A 100 9.25 5.86 5.89
CA GLY A 100 10.66 5.68 5.58
C GLY A 100 11.11 4.22 5.47
N ALA A 101 10.22 3.24 5.69
CA ALA A 101 10.57 1.83 5.69
C ALA A 101 10.75 1.29 4.25
N LYS A 102 11.92 0.74 3.92
CA LYS A 102 12.13 0.13 2.58
C LYS A 102 11.31 -1.16 2.46
N ARG A 103 10.42 -1.22 1.46
CA ARG A 103 9.58 -2.37 1.18
C ARG A 103 9.73 -2.80 -0.28
N MET A 104 9.60 -4.10 -0.52
CA MET A 104 9.55 -4.64 -1.88
C MET A 104 8.11 -4.88 -2.31
N ARG A 105 7.80 -4.60 -3.57
CA ARG A 105 6.54 -4.94 -4.22
C ARG A 105 6.79 -5.64 -5.54
N THR A 106 5.86 -6.52 -5.90
CA THR A 106 5.78 -7.14 -7.21
C THR A 106 4.93 -6.27 -8.15
N VAL A 107 5.46 -5.99 -9.34
CA VAL A 107 4.74 -5.31 -10.43
C VAL A 107 4.81 -6.21 -11.64
N ALA A 108 3.69 -6.85 -11.97
CA ALA A 108 3.59 -7.71 -13.14
C ALA A 108 3.56 -6.87 -14.42
N SER A 109 4.32 -7.31 -15.42
CA SER A 109 4.30 -6.72 -16.76
C SER A 109 3.97 -7.79 -17.79
N THR A 110 3.06 -7.47 -18.69
CA THR A 110 2.84 -8.26 -19.90
C THR A 110 4.06 -8.12 -20.80
N GLY A 111 4.45 -9.19 -21.47
CA GLY A 111 5.38 -9.05 -22.58
C GLY A 111 4.73 -8.11 -23.61
N SER A 112 5.27 -6.90 -23.80
CA SER A 112 4.98 -6.21 -25.05
C SER A 112 5.54 -7.12 -26.14
N ALA A 113 4.67 -7.68 -26.97
CA ALA A 113 5.07 -8.21 -28.26
C ALA A 113 5.65 -7.04 -29.06
N GLY A 114 6.92 -6.70 -28.80
CA GLY A 114 7.71 -5.78 -29.59
C GLY A 114 8.03 -6.49 -30.90
N ARG A 115 7.17 -6.25 -31.89
CA ARG A 115 7.52 -6.32 -33.30
C ARG A 115 8.26 -5.05 -33.68
#